data_AF-A0A944T395-F1
#
_entry.id   AF-A0A944T395-F1
#
_cell.length_a   1.000
_cell.length_b   1.000
_cell.length_c   1.000
_cell.angle_alpha   90.00
_cell.angle_beta   90.00
_cell.angle_gamma   90.00
#
_symmetry.space_group_name_H-M   'P 1'
#
loop_
_entity.id
_entity.type
_entity.pdbx_description
1 polymer ?
#
loop_
_entity_poly.entity_id
_entity_poly.type
_entity_poly.pdbx_seq_one_letter_code
_entity_poly.pdbx_strand_id
1 'polypeptide(L)'
;MEKKIFFWLVCISVLLATFSSCKKEVIDNEPIAEEEETVEISDPFYAELTETSTLDDYWAIFVADAIRSGKPDPGTGRVISVFFGTEPDFASGVTADHAGRAYNICDENTVSFEIIKSFWEDFSIVQRLYTFYHEAGHARYKYRHPCESYECTVAPEDYPVMWLSVLPANTPLEEFIKDKDNFFKRNWDGVRYFNCDIQ
;
A
#
# COMPACT_ATOMS: atom_id res chain seq x y z
N MET A 1 -64.96 -39.47 -41.73
CA MET A 1 -64.06 -38.42 -41.25
C MET A 1 -63.39 -38.89 -39.96
N GLU A 2 -62.39 -39.77 -40.00
CA GLU A 2 -61.67 -40.18 -38.76
C GLU A 2 -60.19 -40.57 -38.97
N LYS A 3 -59.62 -40.36 -40.17
CA LYS A 3 -58.24 -40.82 -40.48
C LYS A 3 -57.22 -39.70 -40.74
N LYS A 4 -57.56 -38.44 -40.49
CA LYS A 4 -56.67 -37.29 -40.74
C LYS A 4 -56.12 -36.61 -39.47
N ILE A 5 -56.50 -37.06 -38.28
CA ILE A 5 -56.06 -36.45 -37.01
C ILE A 5 -54.91 -37.23 -36.36
N PHE A 6 -54.72 -38.51 -36.70
CA PHE A 6 -53.69 -39.35 -36.07
C PHE A 6 -52.27 -39.18 -36.63
N PHE A 7 -52.11 -38.52 -37.79
CA PHE A 7 -50.81 -38.35 -38.43
C PHE A 7 -50.07 -37.08 -37.98
N TRP A 8 -50.73 -36.19 -37.23
CA TRP A 8 -50.16 -34.91 -36.79
C TRP A 8 -49.65 -34.93 -35.35
N LEU A 9 -49.95 -35.98 -34.58
CA LEU A 9 -49.47 -36.16 -33.20
C LEU A 9 -48.17 -36.99 -33.09
N VAL A 10 -47.78 -37.72 -34.14
CA VAL A 10 -46.55 -38.54 -34.16
C VAL A 10 -45.35 -37.73 -34.70
N CYS A 11 -45.57 -36.65 -35.43
CA CYS A 11 -44.47 -35.82 -35.98
C CYS A 11 -43.94 -34.76 -35.00
N ILE A 12 -44.62 -34.51 -33.88
CA ILE A 12 -44.19 -33.51 -32.88
C ILE A 12 -43.38 -34.16 -31.73
N SER A 13 -43.45 -35.48 -31.55
CA SER A 13 -42.71 -36.19 -30.50
C SER A 13 -41.28 -36.61 -30.87
N VAL A 14 -40.85 -36.44 -32.13
CA VAL A 14 -39.49 -36.78 -32.60
C VAL A 14 -38.59 -35.54 -32.74
N LEU A 15 -39.13 -34.33 -32.60
CA LEU A 15 -38.39 -33.05 -32.68
C LEU A 15 -37.93 -32.50 -31.31
N LEU A 16 -38.04 -33.29 -30.24
CA LEU A 16 -37.52 -32.96 -28.90
C LEU A 16 -36.27 -33.78 -28.50
N ALA A 17 -35.72 -34.55 -29.43
CA ALA A 17 -34.46 -35.28 -29.23
C ALA A 17 -33.37 -34.62 -30.08
N THR A 18 -32.72 -33.57 -29.56
CA THR A 18 -31.33 -33.14 -29.84
C THR A 18 -31.06 -31.74 -29.30
N PHE A 19 -31.08 -31.59 -27.98
CA PHE A 19 -30.24 -30.58 -27.34
C PHE A 19 -29.22 -31.30 -26.46
N SER A 20 -27.97 -31.19 -26.88
CA SER A 20 -26.76 -31.74 -26.31
C SER A 20 -26.68 -31.49 -24.80
N SER A 21 -26.92 -32.53 -23.99
CA SER A 21 -26.40 -32.58 -22.63
C SER A 21 -25.02 -33.23 -22.71
N CYS A 22 -24.02 -32.40 -23.00
CA CYS A 22 -22.64 -32.73 -22.72
C CYS A 22 -22.53 -32.83 -21.19
N LYS A 23 -22.55 -34.04 -20.63
CA LYS A 23 -22.08 -34.27 -19.26
C LYS A 23 -20.57 -34.09 -19.27
N LYS A 24 -20.14 -32.84 -19.22
CA LYS A 24 -18.82 -32.51 -18.69
C LYS A 24 -18.99 -32.58 -17.17
N GLU A 25 -18.29 -33.51 -16.55
CA GLU A 25 -18.16 -33.59 -15.10
C GLU A 25 -17.89 -32.18 -14.58
N VAL A 26 -18.84 -31.66 -13.79
CA VAL A 26 -18.56 -30.52 -12.93
C VAL A 26 -17.73 -31.12 -11.81
N ILE A 27 -16.41 -31.10 -12.01
CA ILE A 27 -15.48 -31.20 -10.90
C ILE A 27 -15.79 -29.97 -10.05
N ASP A 28 -16.46 -30.22 -8.94
CA ASP A 28 -16.67 -29.28 -7.85
C ASP A 28 -15.28 -29.01 -7.28
N ASN A 29 -14.55 -28.10 -7.91
CA ASN A 29 -13.38 -27.51 -7.30
C ASN A 29 -13.96 -26.56 -6.26
N GLU A 30 -14.03 -27.01 -5.00
CA GLU A 30 -13.98 -26.10 -3.86
C GLU A 30 -12.92 -25.03 -4.17
N PRO A 31 -13.18 -23.73 -3.92
CA PRO A 31 -12.10 -22.77 -3.93
C PRO A 31 -11.13 -23.25 -2.84
N ILE A 32 -10.02 -23.84 -3.28
CA ILE A 32 -8.82 -23.96 -2.47
C ILE A 32 -8.61 -22.55 -1.96
N ALA A 33 -8.75 -22.36 -0.65
CA ALA A 33 -8.33 -21.13 0.00
C ALA A 33 -6.90 -20.90 -0.51
N GLU A 34 -6.71 -19.84 -1.30
CA GLU A 34 -5.38 -19.36 -1.65
C GLU A 34 -4.69 -19.19 -0.30
N GLU A 35 -3.76 -20.11 -0.01
CA GLU A 35 -2.86 -19.97 1.11
C GLU A 35 -2.24 -18.58 0.94
N GLU A 36 -2.44 -17.70 1.93
CA GLU A 36 -1.77 -16.40 1.97
C GLU A 36 -0.30 -16.66 1.70
N GLU A 37 0.15 -16.31 0.49
CA GLU A 37 1.53 -16.46 0.08
C GLU A 37 2.31 -15.51 0.98
N THR A 38 2.87 -16.04 2.07
CA THR A 38 3.68 -15.27 3.00
C THR A 38 4.84 -14.74 2.18
N VAL A 39 4.81 -13.45 1.86
CA VAL A 39 5.83 -12.76 1.07
C VAL A 39 7.17 -13.02 1.75
N GLU A 40 7.96 -13.93 1.18
CA GLU A 40 9.28 -14.24 1.70
C GLU A 40 10.13 -13.00 1.43
N ILE A 41 10.45 -12.26 2.50
CA ILE A 41 11.30 -11.08 2.44
C ILE A 41 12.65 -11.51 1.83
N SER A 42 12.86 -11.15 0.57
CA SER A 42 13.99 -11.66 -0.24
C SER A 42 15.33 -10.99 0.10
N ASP A 43 15.30 -9.81 0.71
CA ASP A 43 16.48 -9.08 1.17
C ASP A 43 16.72 -9.33 2.68
N PRO A 44 17.86 -9.97 3.07
CA PRO A 44 18.20 -10.24 4.46
C PRO A 44 18.16 -9.01 5.37
N PHE A 45 18.29 -7.80 4.81
CA PHE A 45 18.22 -6.56 5.57
C PHE A 45 16.83 -6.29 6.17
N TYR A 46 15.76 -6.67 5.47
CA TYR A 46 14.38 -6.51 5.98
C TYR A 46 13.85 -7.80 6.61
N ALA A 47 14.56 -8.92 6.49
CA ALA A 47 14.08 -10.25 6.90
C ALA A 47 13.82 -10.38 8.42
N GLU A 48 14.35 -9.46 9.22
CA GLU A 48 14.09 -9.40 10.66
C GLU A 48 12.75 -8.73 11.00
N LEU A 49 12.14 -8.01 10.05
CA LEU A 49 10.83 -7.42 10.24
C LEU A 49 9.75 -8.50 10.25
N THR A 50 8.84 -8.39 11.22
CA THR A 50 7.69 -9.27 11.37
C THR A 50 6.45 -8.43 11.65
N GLU A 51 5.29 -9.08 11.66
CA GLU A 51 4.03 -8.44 12.05
C GLU A 51 4.04 -7.88 13.48
N THR A 52 4.96 -8.36 14.34
CA THR A 52 5.11 -7.89 15.72
C THR A 52 6.18 -6.82 15.91
N SER A 53 6.89 -6.45 14.83
CA SER A 53 7.92 -5.40 14.88
C SER A 53 7.31 -4.05 15.26
N THR A 54 8.02 -3.33 16.10
CA THR A 54 7.62 -2.05 16.70
C THR A 54 8.02 -0.85 15.82
N LEU A 55 7.50 0.33 16.13
CA LEU A 55 7.93 1.57 15.47
C LEU A 55 9.44 1.84 15.66
N ASP A 56 10.02 1.42 16.78
CA ASP A 56 11.45 1.55 17.04
C ASP A 56 12.28 0.63 16.13
N ASP A 57 11.78 -0.57 15.82
CA ASP A 57 12.43 -1.49 14.87
C ASP A 57 12.44 -0.88 13.46
N TYR A 58 11.32 -0.31 13.02
CA TYR A 58 11.24 0.38 11.74
C TYR A 58 12.10 1.65 11.70
N TRP A 59 12.18 2.39 12.81
CA TRP A 59 13.09 3.53 12.93
C TRP A 59 14.56 3.10 12.77
N ALA A 60 14.97 2.00 13.41
CA ALA A 60 16.31 1.47 13.28
C ALA A 60 16.64 1.08 11.83
N ILE A 61 15.70 0.42 11.13
CA ILE A 61 15.81 0.10 9.70
C ILE A 61 15.95 1.39 8.87
N PHE A 62 15.10 2.39 9.09
CA PHE A 62 15.15 3.67 8.38
C PHE A 62 16.49 4.41 8.57
N VAL A 63 17.02 4.43 9.79
CA VAL A 63 18.35 5.00 10.10
C VAL A 63 19.44 4.26 9.32
N ALA A 64 19.43 2.93 9.38
CA ALA A 64 20.42 2.11 8.69
C ALA A 64 20.35 2.29 7.17
N ASP A 65 19.15 2.36 6.59
CA ASP A 65 18.96 2.60 5.15
C ASP A 65 19.43 3.99 4.71
N ALA A 66 19.15 5.02 5.52
CA ALA A 66 19.64 6.37 5.26
C ALA A 66 21.18 6.39 5.21
N ILE A 67 21.83 5.77 6.18
CA ILE A 67 23.30 5.67 6.26
C ILE A 67 23.87 4.86 5.08
N ARG A 68 23.29 3.70 4.76
CA ARG A 68 23.68 2.87 3.59
C ARG A 68 23.53 3.64 2.28
N SER A 69 22.55 4.53 2.21
CA SER A 69 22.30 5.42 1.07
C SER A 69 23.19 6.67 1.06
N GLY A 70 24.18 6.76 1.96
CA GLY A 70 25.14 7.87 2.04
C GLY A 70 24.58 9.14 2.67
N LYS A 71 23.45 9.07 3.38
CA LYS A 71 22.91 10.19 4.17
C LYS A 71 23.50 10.18 5.59
N PRO A 72 23.58 11.34 6.25
CA PRO A 72 23.84 11.37 7.68
C PRO A 72 22.73 10.64 8.44
N ASP A 73 23.06 10.09 9.61
CA ASP A 73 22.08 9.54 10.54
C ASP A 73 20.93 10.55 10.73
N PRO A 74 19.68 10.17 10.43
CA PRO A 74 18.56 11.08 10.46
C PRO A 74 18.22 11.57 11.87
N GLY A 75 18.58 10.82 12.92
CA GLY A 75 18.28 11.15 14.31
C GLY A 75 19.39 11.89 15.06
N THR A 76 20.61 11.94 14.52
CA THR A 76 21.73 12.62 15.21
C THR A 76 21.41 14.08 15.52
N GLY A 77 21.52 14.44 16.80
CA GLY A 77 21.29 15.79 17.31
C GLY A 77 19.82 16.21 17.37
N ARG A 78 18.87 15.27 17.25
CA ARG A 78 17.43 15.54 17.21
C ARG A 78 16.67 14.81 18.30
N VAL A 79 15.54 15.38 18.70
CA VAL A 79 14.53 14.71 19.51
C VAL A 79 13.64 13.89 18.57
N ILE A 80 13.63 12.58 18.79
CA ILE A 80 12.85 11.64 17.98
C ILE A 80 11.56 11.30 18.72
N SER A 81 10.43 11.49 18.06
CA SER A 81 9.11 11.16 18.58
C SER A 81 8.32 10.45 17.49
N VAL A 82 8.39 9.12 17.51
CA VAL A 82 7.61 8.24 16.62
C VAL A 82 6.63 7.49 17.49
N PHE A 83 5.34 7.61 17.20
CA PHE A 83 4.30 7.06 18.08
C PHE A 83 3.06 6.63 17.31
N PHE A 84 2.26 5.77 17.94
CA PHE A 84 0.95 5.43 17.41
C PHE A 84 -0.07 6.50 17.76
N GLY A 85 -0.69 7.06 16.73
CA GLY A 85 -1.95 7.78 16.87
C GLY A 85 -3.12 6.80 16.91
N THR A 86 -4.20 7.18 17.57
CA THR A 86 -5.51 6.57 17.35
C THR A 86 -6.24 7.38 16.30
N GLU A 87 -7.17 6.77 15.56
CA GLU A 87 -8.04 7.53 14.66
C GLU A 87 -8.62 8.74 15.41
N PRO A 88 -8.44 9.97 14.89
CA PRO A 88 -9.00 11.14 15.53
C PRO A 88 -10.53 11.05 15.50
N ASP A 89 -11.20 11.46 16.58
CA ASP A 89 -12.51 12.07 16.43
C ASP A 89 -12.32 13.35 15.59
N PHE A 90 -12.49 13.20 14.27
CA PHE A 90 -12.67 14.16 13.17
C PHE A 90 -12.65 15.69 13.48
N ALA A 91 -11.62 16.23 14.14
CA ALA A 91 -11.60 17.63 14.57
C ALA A 91 -10.45 18.49 14.00
N SER A 92 -9.59 17.98 13.11
CA SER A 92 -8.42 18.75 12.64
C SER A 92 -8.22 18.85 11.12
N GLY A 93 -9.23 18.54 10.30
CA GLY A 93 -9.15 18.73 8.84
C GLY A 93 -8.30 17.70 8.09
N VAL A 94 -7.92 16.61 8.76
CA VAL A 94 -7.38 15.38 8.16
C VAL A 94 -8.58 14.53 7.72
N THR A 95 -8.70 14.20 6.44
CA THR A 95 -9.74 13.29 5.95
C THR A 95 -9.48 11.87 6.46
N ALA A 96 -10.51 11.02 6.50
CA ALA A 96 -10.48 9.63 7.01
C ALA A 96 -9.46 8.69 6.34
N ASP A 97 -8.70 9.18 5.36
CA ASP A 97 -7.90 8.37 4.44
C ASP A 97 -6.37 8.54 4.67
N HIS A 98 -5.94 9.07 5.82
CA HIS A 98 -4.52 9.23 6.14
C HIS A 98 -4.05 8.14 7.11
N ALA A 99 -2.98 7.41 6.73
CA ALA A 99 -2.39 6.36 7.56
C ALA A 99 -1.37 6.90 8.61
N GLY A 100 -1.01 8.17 8.53
CA GLY A 100 -0.06 8.82 9.42
C GLY A 100 -0.06 10.33 9.27
N ARG A 101 0.78 10.99 10.07
CA ARG A 101 0.98 12.44 10.03
C ARG A 101 2.33 12.86 10.63
N ALA A 102 3.07 13.69 9.90
CA ALA A 102 4.23 14.40 10.43
C ALA A 102 3.90 15.71 11.16
N TYR A 103 4.70 16.03 12.17
CA TYR A 103 4.60 17.21 13.03
C TYR A 103 5.89 18.02 13.01
N ASN A 104 5.78 19.32 13.33
CA ASN A 104 6.93 20.23 13.48
C ASN A 104 7.93 20.16 12.31
N ILE A 105 7.45 19.97 11.08
CA ILE A 105 8.25 19.67 9.88
C ILE A 105 9.40 20.65 9.65
N CYS A 106 9.23 21.91 10.08
CA CYS A 106 10.22 22.95 9.91
C CYS A 106 11.13 23.17 11.14
N ASP A 107 10.96 22.43 12.23
CA ASP A 107 11.88 22.41 13.36
C ASP A 107 13.04 21.45 13.09
N GLU A 108 14.23 22.00 12.83
CA GLU A 108 15.46 21.24 12.55
C GLU A 108 15.88 20.30 13.70
N ASN A 109 15.39 20.54 14.93
CA ASN A 109 15.79 19.81 16.13
C ASN A 109 14.91 18.60 16.43
N THR A 110 13.83 18.39 15.68
CA THR A 110 12.89 17.29 15.93
C THR A 110 12.68 16.44 14.68
N VAL A 111 12.37 15.16 14.91
CA VAL A 111 11.71 14.30 13.92
C VAL A 111 10.50 13.75 14.65
N SER A 112 9.32 14.21 14.27
CA SER A 112 8.08 13.84 14.95
C SER A 112 7.01 13.46 13.95
N PHE A 113 6.46 12.25 14.09
CA PHE A 113 5.34 11.80 13.30
C PHE A 113 4.58 10.68 13.99
N GLU A 114 3.31 10.57 13.66
CA GLU A 114 2.44 9.48 14.08
C GLU A 114 2.13 8.55 12.92
N ILE A 115 1.86 7.29 13.26
CA ILE A 115 1.21 6.32 12.39
C ILE A 115 -0.09 5.90 13.07
N ILE A 116 -1.19 5.83 12.34
CA ILE A 116 -2.48 5.42 12.89
C ILE A 116 -2.45 3.92 13.14
N LYS A 117 -2.77 3.54 14.38
CA LYS A 117 -2.63 2.17 14.87
C LYS A 117 -3.47 1.14 14.12
N SER A 118 -4.73 1.47 13.78
CA SER A 118 -5.62 0.56 13.04
C SER A 118 -5.01 0.18 11.68
N PHE A 119 -4.58 1.18 10.90
CA PHE A 119 -3.88 0.93 9.63
C PHE A 119 -2.60 0.13 9.81
N TRP A 120 -1.78 0.43 10.83
CA TRP A 120 -0.56 -0.33 11.08
C TRP A 120 -0.83 -1.82 11.32
N GLU A 121 -1.83 -2.12 12.16
CA GLU A 121 -2.19 -3.50 12.50
C GLU A 121 -2.72 -4.27 11.28
N ASP A 122 -3.38 -3.59 10.33
CA ASP A 122 -3.92 -4.18 9.11
C ASP A 122 -2.93 -4.24 7.93
N PHE A 123 -1.86 -3.43 7.96
CA PHE A 123 -0.89 -3.35 6.87
C PHE A 123 0.11 -4.50 6.88
N SER A 124 0.40 -4.99 5.67
CA SER A 124 1.57 -5.83 5.41
C SER A 124 2.87 -5.11 5.77
N ILE A 125 3.96 -5.87 5.99
CA ILE A 125 5.30 -5.32 6.25
C ILE A 125 5.71 -4.28 5.18
N VAL A 126 5.42 -4.55 3.89
CA VAL A 126 5.76 -3.62 2.81
C VAL A 126 4.95 -2.32 2.91
N GLN A 127 3.66 -2.39 3.23
CA GLN A 127 2.85 -1.19 3.44
C GLN A 127 3.28 -0.39 4.67
N ARG A 128 3.71 -1.07 5.74
CA ARG A 128 4.30 -0.43 6.92
C ARG A 128 5.60 0.28 6.58
N LEU A 129 6.46 -0.34 5.76
CA LEU A 129 7.69 0.28 5.25
C LEU A 129 7.38 1.55 4.45
N TYR A 130 6.45 1.49 3.49
CA TYR A 130 6.03 2.67 2.73
C TYR A 130 5.51 3.78 3.64
N THR A 131 4.57 3.45 4.53
CA THR A 131 3.95 4.43 5.44
C THR A 131 4.97 5.07 6.36
N PHE A 132 5.86 4.27 6.96
CA PHE A 132 6.89 4.78 7.85
C PHE A 132 7.86 5.72 7.12
N TYR A 133 8.33 5.32 5.94
CA TYR A 133 9.26 6.13 5.14
C TYR A 133 8.62 7.40 4.61
N HIS A 134 7.32 7.35 4.29
CA HIS A 134 6.53 8.50 3.88
C HIS A 134 6.49 9.57 4.98
N GLU A 135 6.06 9.20 6.17
CA GLU A 135 5.97 10.14 7.29
C GLU A 135 7.35 10.63 7.76
N ALA A 136 8.35 9.74 7.77
CA ALA A 136 9.73 10.14 8.01
C ALA A 136 10.25 11.08 6.91
N GLY A 137 9.81 10.92 5.66
CA GLY A 137 10.11 11.81 4.54
C GLY A 137 9.62 13.23 4.77
N HIS A 138 8.38 13.38 5.23
CA HIS A 138 7.84 14.65 5.68
C HIS A 138 8.64 15.21 6.86
N ALA A 139 8.74 14.46 7.96
CA ALA A 139 9.30 14.94 9.22
C ALA A 139 10.81 15.25 9.14
N ARG A 140 11.60 14.43 8.41
CA ARG A 140 13.06 14.53 8.38
C ARG A 140 13.60 15.27 7.16
N TYR A 141 13.02 15.04 5.99
CA TYR A 141 13.54 15.56 4.73
C TYR A 141 12.70 16.69 4.14
N LYS A 142 11.60 17.06 4.84
CA LYS A 142 10.67 18.11 4.43
C LYS A 142 10.06 17.84 3.06
N TYR A 143 10.06 16.59 2.61
CA TYR A 143 9.44 16.24 1.33
C TYR A 143 7.95 16.53 1.40
N ARG A 144 7.37 16.97 0.29
CA ARG A 144 5.92 17.03 0.09
C ARG A 144 5.51 15.95 -0.89
N HIS A 145 4.22 15.66 -0.93
CA HIS A 145 3.64 14.88 -2.01
C HIS A 145 3.97 15.51 -3.37
N PRO A 146 4.15 14.70 -4.43
CA PRO A 146 4.42 15.21 -5.78
C PRO A 146 3.36 16.15 -6.33
N CYS A 147 2.12 16.00 -5.85
CA CYS A 147 0.99 16.88 -6.08
C CYS A 147 0.05 16.75 -4.88
N GLU A 148 -0.74 17.80 -4.63
CA GLU A 148 -1.85 17.72 -3.67
C GLU A 148 -3.06 17.02 -4.30
N SER A 149 -4.00 16.54 -3.49
CA SER A 149 -5.19 15.79 -3.96
C SER A 149 -6.01 16.52 -5.04
N TYR A 150 -6.07 17.85 -4.99
CA TYR A 150 -6.75 18.69 -5.99
C TYR A 150 -5.90 19.02 -7.22
N GLU A 151 -4.59 18.75 -7.19
CA GLU A 151 -3.63 19.01 -8.27
C GLU A 151 -3.36 17.76 -9.12
N CYS A 152 -3.51 16.57 -8.54
CA CYS A 152 -3.23 15.32 -9.24
C CYS A 152 -4.34 15.01 -10.25
N THR A 153 -4.09 15.26 -11.54
CA THR A 153 -5.04 14.98 -12.62
C THR A 153 -4.85 13.61 -13.28
N VAL A 154 -3.71 12.96 -13.02
CA VAL A 154 -3.35 11.63 -13.55
C VAL A 154 -2.52 10.88 -12.50
N ALA A 155 -2.66 9.56 -12.45
CA ALA A 155 -1.77 8.71 -11.67
C ALA A 155 -0.38 8.65 -12.33
N PRO A 156 0.72 8.65 -11.56
CA PRO A 156 2.05 8.52 -12.11
C PRO A 156 2.28 7.08 -12.61
N GLU A 157 3.22 6.92 -13.53
CA GLU A 157 3.64 5.59 -14.00
C GLU A 157 4.45 4.84 -12.94
N ASP A 158 5.23 5.56 -12.12
CA ASP A 158 5.97 5.06 -10.96
C ASP A 158 5.49 5.80 -9.70
N TYR A 159 5.15 5.07 -8.64
CA TYR A 159 4.65 5.65 -7.39
C TYR A 159 5.80 5.90 -6.41
N PRO A 160 6.24 7.16 -6.19
CA PRO A 160 7.28 7.41 -5.20
C PRO A 160 6.77 7.08 -3.79
N VAL A 161 7.70 6.81 -2.86
CA VAL A 161 7.38 6.69 -1.42
C VAL A 161 6.51 7.85 -0.91
N MET A 162 6.74 9.06 -1.45
CA MET A 162 5.97 10.26 -1.11
C MET A 162 4.62 10.38 -1.84
N TRP A 163 4.10 9.31 -2.45
CA TRP A 163 2.80 9.35 -3.10
C TRP A 163 1.66 9.47 -2.08
N LEU A 164 0.56 10.11 -2.49
CA LEU A 164 -0.57 10.47 -1.62
C LEU A 164 -1.30 9.27 -0.98
N SER A 165 -1.19 8.09 -1.58
CA SER A 165 -1.96 6.91 -1.19
C SER A 165 -1.03 5.76 -0.87
N VAL A 166 -1.41 4.95 0.11
CA VAL A 166 -0.73 3.70 0.42
C VAL A 166 -0.92 2.74 -0.75
N LEU A 167 0.17 2.08 -1.15
CA LEU A 167 0.14 1.10 -2.23
C LEU A 167 -0.64 -0.17 -1.83
N PRO A 168 -1.10 -0.96 -2.83
CA PRO A 168 -1.80 -2.22 -2.58
C PRO A 168 -1.01 -3.18 -1.67
N ALA A 169 -1.72 -4.02 -0.91
CA ALA A 169 -1.11 -4.95 0.04
C ALA A 169 -0.18 -5.99 -0.60
N ASN A 170 -0.38 -6.30 -1.89
CA ASN A 170 0.44 -7.22 -2.66
C ASN A 170 1.63 -6.54 -3.37
N THR A 171 1.98 -5.30 -2.99
CA THR A 171 3.17 -4.63 -3.52
C THR A 171 4.42 -5.41 -3.09
N PRO A 172 5.30 -5.83 -4.03
CA PRO A 172 6.47 -6.61 -3.71
C PRO A 172 7.55 -5.77 -3.02
N LEU A 173 8.39 -6.41 -2.21
CA LEU A 173 9.48 -5.76 -1.50
C LEU A 173 10.49 -5.11 -2.46
N GLU A 174 10.75 -5.72 -3.61
CA GLU A 174 11.67 -5.20 -4.62
C GLU A 174 11.25 -3.84 -5.17
N GLU A 175 9.94 -3.60 -5.25
CA GLU A 175 9.38 -2.31 -5.64
C GLU A 175 9.63 -1.26 -4.55
N PHE A 176 9.38 -1.60 -3.29
CA PHE A 176 9.76 -0.75 -2.15
C PHE A 176 11.26 -0.40 -2.17
N ILE A 177 12.14 -1.37 -2.41
CA ILE A 177 13.59 -1.14 -2.45
C ILE A 177 13.96 -0.14 -3.56
N LYS A 178 13.38 -0.29 -4.76
CA LYS A 178 13.56 0.64 -5.89
C LYS A 178 13.13 2.05 -5.50
N ASP A 179 11.95 2.20 -4.91
CA ASP A 179 11.35 3.51 -4.63
C ASP A 179 12.01 4.19 -3.43
N LYS A 180 12.41 3.43 -2.42
CA LYS A 180 13.26 3.87 -1.31
C LYS A 180 14.60 4.42 -1.80
N ASP A 181 15.24 3.72 -2.74
CA ASP A 181 16.51 4.18 -3.31
C ASP A 181 16.34 5.53 -4.01
N ASN A 182 15.26 5.71 -4.76
CA ASN A 182 14.88 6.98 -5.36
C ASN A 182 14.56 8.06 -4.31
N PHE A 183 13.87 7.70 -3.23
CA PHE A 183 13.56 8.56 -2.10
C PHE A 183 14.81 9.19 -1.46
N PHE A 184 15.84 8.38 -1.20
CA PHE A 184 17.11 8.93 -0.67
C PHE A 184 17.90 9.69 -1.74
N LYS A 185 17.87 9.24 -3.00
CA LYS A 185 18.54 9.93 -4.12
C LYS A 185 17.85 11.23 -4.52
N ARG A 186 16.62 11.50 -4.06
CA ARG A 186 15.78 12.63 -4.51
C ARG A 186 15.44 12.56 -5.99
N ASN A 187 15.21 11.34 -6.47
CA ASN A 187 15.06 11.05 -7.89
C ASN A 187 13.67 10.49 -8.18
N TRP A 188 12.67 11.37 -8.20
CA TRP A 188 11.32 11.05 -8.68
C TRP A 188 10.67 12.28 -9.31
N ASP A 189 9.65 12.06 -10.12
CA ASP A 189 8.95 13.17 -10.77
C ASP A 189 8.11 13.96 -9.76
N GLY A 190 8.21 15.29 -9.83
CA GLY A 190 7.47 16.17 -8.94
C GLY A 190 8.03 16.25 -7.51
N VAL A 191 9.32 15.99 -7.27
CA VAL A 191 9.96 16.25 -5.96
C VAL A 191 9.66 17.68 -5.50
N ARG A 192 9.04 17.81 -4.33
CA ARG A 192 8.67 19.10 -3.70
C ARG A 192 9.03 19.09 -2.22
N TYR A 193 9.10 20.29 -1.64
CA TYR A 193 9.46 20.49 -0.24
C TYR A 193 8.50 21.44 0.47
N PHE A 194 8.33 21.27 1.77
CA PHE A 194 7.70 22.27 2.62
C PHE A 194 8.58 23.53 2.64
N ASN A 195 7.94 24.69 2.47
CA ASN A 195 8.62 25.96 2.63
C ASN A 195 8.69 26.32 4.12
N CYS A 196 9.91 26.31 4.66
CA CYS A 196 10.17 26.61 6.07
C CYS A 196 10.75 28.00 6.30
N ASP A 197 10.86 28.83 5.25
CA ASP A 197 11.43 30.18 5.33
C ASP A 197 10.41 31.21 5.87
N ILE A 198 9.16 30.80 6.06
CA ILE A 198 8.07 31.63 6.59
C ILE A 198 7.63 31.01 7.92
N GLN A 199 8.29 31.39 9.02
CA GLN A 199 7.87 31.11 10.39
C GLN A 199 7.59 32.41 11.13
#